data_AF-A0A9J6AXD6-F1
#
_entry.id   AF-A0A9J6AXD6-F1
#
_cell.length_a   1.000
_cell.length_b   1.000
_cell.length_c   1.000
_cell.angle_alpha   90.00
_cell.angle_beta   90.00
_cell.angle_gamma   90.00
#
_symmetry.space_group_name_H-M   'P 1'
#
loop_
_entity.id
_entity.type
_entity.pdbx_description
1 polymer ?
#
loop_
_entity_poly.entity_id
_entity_poly.type
_entity_poly.pdbx_seq_one_letter_code
_entity_poly.pdbx_strand_id
1 'polypeptide(L)'
;AAINCILPKEWKGVNYGGLERLVMFVDLDCRFDVLSLSRLLKQQIIRANEYGGSNFIATSYDSLHTQNEFLATLKTLHFQLQKEKEAHGSGVYLLMIDSIGASPSIPPGSNNRRSLSLQSVSDIAVQEIQKILVVHPMLVLTTKAASLQDKFTSREVIRSTGQLSIESNLDSRTIRSSTNAQLYREYMPSVWQSFVSHRILVRPDDSKYQKQPIYLSEWLLPSLKLSDKFTINDVCAI
;
A
#
# COMPACT_ATOMS: atom_id res chain seq x y z
N ALA A 1 8.80 7.60 1.30
CA ALA A 1 8.83 7.68 -0.19
C ALA A 1 8.28 9.01 -0.69
N ALA A 2 6.99 9.32 -0.50
CA ALA A 2 6.36 10.54 -1.02
C ALA A 2 7.09 11.84 -0.61
N ILE A 3 7.44 12.00 0.66
CA ILE A 3 8.15 13.19 1.17
C ILE A 3 9.45 13.44 0.41
N ASN A 4 10.28 12.40 0.25
CA ASN A 4 11.55 12.50 -0.48
C ASN A 4 11.33 12.73 -1.98
N CYS A 5 10.20 12.33 -2.56
CA CYS A 5 9.89 12.66 -3.95
C CYS A 5 9.54 14.14 -4.08
N ILE A 6 8.68 14.64 -3.18
CA ILE A 6 8.10 15.98 -3.22
C ILE A 6 9.13 17.08 -2.92
N LEU A 7 9.95 16.91 -1.88
CA LEU A 7 10.91 17.94 -1.47
C LEU A 7 11.94 18.18 -2.58
N PRO A 8 12.47 19.40 -2.73
CA PRO A 8 13.55 19.64 -3.67
C PRO A 8 14.84 18.96 -3.20
N LYS A 9 15.78 18.77 -4.11
CA LYS A 9 17.13 18.33 -3.72
C LYS A 9 17.83 19.43 -2.92
N GLU A 10 17.81 20.64 -3.45
CA GLU A 10 18.43 21.81 -2.84
C GLU A 10 17.57 23.05 -3.14
N TRP A 11 17.44 23.95 -2.16
CA TRP A 11 16.79 25.24 -2.34
C TRP A 11 17.54 26.32 -1.58
N LYS A 12 17.95 27.38 -2.28
CA LYS A 12 18.72 28.50 -1.72
C LYS A 12 19.94 28.06 -0.89
N GLY A 13 20.68 27.05 -1.35
CA GLY A 13 21.88 26.53 -0.66
C GLY A 13 21.59 25.54 0.47
N VAL A 14 20.32 25.24 0.76
CA VAL A 14 19.93 24.24 1.78
C VAL A 14 19.54 22.95 1.10
N ASN A 15 20.12 21.83 1.54
CA ASN A 15 19.83 20.50 1.02
C ASN A 15 18.65 19.88 1.78
N TYR A 16 17.57 19.59 1.06
CA TYR A 16 16.38 18.92 1.62
C TYR A 16 16.34 17.43 1.27
N GLY A 17 17.28 16.94 0.46
CA GLY A 17 17.48 15.53 0.15
C GLY A 17 16.39 14.89 -0.72
N GLY A 18 15.52 15.70 -1.32
CA GLY A 18 14.42 15.22 -2.15
C GLY A 18 14.72 15.22 -3.65
N LEU A 19 13.69 14.97 -4.47
CA LEU A 19 13.78 14.81 -5.93
C LEU A 19 13.07 15.90 -6.74
N GLU A 20 12.29 16.77 -6.11
CA GLU A 20 11.45 17.79 -6.77
C GLU A 20 10.50 17.19 -7.82
N ARG A 21 9.81 16.11 -7.46
CA ARG A 21 8.92 15.37 -8.34
C ARG A 21 7.49 15.32 -7.83
N LEU A 22 6.55 15.35 -8.76
CA LEU A 22 5.13 15.21 -8.49
C LEU A 22 4.77 13.78 -8.04
N VAL A 23 3.89 13.69 -7.05
CA VAL A 23 3.32 12.46 -6.51
C VAL A 23 1.80 12.56 -6.60
N MET A 24 1.14 11.53 -7.12
CA MET A 24 -0.31 11.44 -7.23
C MET A 24 -0.86 10.37 -6.29
N PHE A 25 -1.97 10.65 -5.60
CA PHE A 25 -2.59 9.76 -4.63
C PHE A 25 -3.99 9.34 -5.08
N VAL A 26 -4.24 8.03 -5.10
CA VAL A 26 -5.56 7.43 -5.34
C VAL A 26 -5.96 6.71 -4.05
N ASP A 27 -6.89 7.31 -3.31
CA ASP A 27 -7.39 6.77 -2.05
C ASP A 27 -8.74 6.06 -2.28
N LEU A 28 -8.72 4.74 -2.18
CA LEU A 28 -9.84 3.81 -2.40
C LEU A 28 -10.59 3.48 -1.13
N ASP A 29 -9.97 3.62 0.05
CA ASP A 29 -10.63 3.35 1.33
C ASP A 29 -10.89 4.60 2.18
N CYS A 30 -10.54 5.77 1.65
CA CYS A 30 -10.77 7.09 2.25
C CYS A 30 -10.07 7.25 3.61
N ARG A 31 -8.97 6.53 3.85
CA ARG A 31 -8.19 6.61 5.09
C ARG A 31 -6.89 7.37 4.94
N PHE A 32 -6.62 7.93 3.77
CA PHE A 32 -5.40 8.70 3.55
C PHE A 32 -5.43 10.01 4.36
N ASP A 33 -4.52 10.12 5.34
CA ASP A 33 -4.41 11.30 6.19
C ASP A 33 -3.46 12.35 5.56
N VAL A 34 -4.06 13.27 4.81
CA VAL A 34 -3.38 14.43 4.20
C VAL A 34 -2.73 15.33 5.26
N LEU A 35 -3.31 15.45 6.45
CA LEU A 35 -2.77 16.28 7.52
C LEU A 35 -1.47 15.67 8.06
N SER A 36 -1.43 14.35 8.19
CA SER A 36 -0.19 13.63 8.53
C SER A 36 0.90 13.83 7.48
N LEU A 37 0.58 13.75 6.18
CA LEU A 37 1.56 14.07 5.13
C LEU A 37 2.07 15.51 5.24
N SER A 38 1.17 16.49 5.39
CA SER A 38 1.51 17.91 5.53
C SER A 38 2.41 18.16 6.74
N ARG A 39 2.09 17.54 7.89
CA ARG A 39 2.88 17.62 9.12
C ARG A 39 4.29 17.08 8.90
N LEU A 40 4.42 15.90 8.29
CA LEU A 40 5.73 15.29 8.06
C LEU A 40 6.59 16.10 7.07
N LEU A 41 5.97 16.68 6.02
CA LEU A 41 6.64 17.60 5.11
C LEU A 41 7.17 18.84 5.85
N LYS A 42 6.32 19.48 6.67
CA LYS A 42 6.73 20.63 7.50
C LYS A 42 7.87 20.27 8.44
N GLN A 43 7.81 19.12 9.10
CA GLN A 43 8.88 18.69 10.00
C GLN A 43 10.22 18.51 9.27
N GLN A 44 10.22 17.91 8.07
CA GLN A 44 11.46 17.76 7.30
C GLN A 44 12.01 19.10 6.82
N ILE A 45 11.15 20.02 6.41
CA ILE A 45 11.54 21.37 6.02
C ILE A 45 12.17 22.13 7.20
N ILE A 46 11.53 22.09 8.38
CA ILE A 46 12.04 22.74 9.59
C ILE A 46 13.41 22.16 9.96
N ARG A 47 13.53 20.83 9.99
CA ARG A 47 14.81 20.18 10.28
C ARG A 47 15.90 20.62 9.30
N ALA A 48 15.63 20.65 8.00
CA ALA A 48 16.61 21.10 7.02
C ALA A 48 16.97 22.60 7.18
N ASN A 49 15.99 23.45 7.52
CA ASN A 49 16.19 24.88 7.71
C ASN A 49 16.98 25.22 8.99
N GLU A 50 16.80 24.45 10.07
CA GLU A 50 17.58 24.57 11.30
C GLU A 50 19.09 24.43 11.04
N TYR A 51 19.48 23.64 10.05
CA TYR A 51 20.87 23.50 9.60
C TYR A 51 21.28 24.50 8.51
N GLY A 52 20.33 25.14 7.82
CA GLY A 52 20.57 25.84 6.55
C GLY A 52 20.23 27.35 6.52
N GLY A 53 19.63 27.92 7.56
CA GLY A 53 19.41 29.37 7.68
C GLY A 53 18.42 30.00 6.68
N SER A 54 17.63 29.19 5.96
CA SER A 54 16.66 29.61 4.94
C SER A 54 15.22 29.35 5.40
N ASN A 55 14.28 30.26 5.13
CA ASN A 55 12.85 30.04 5.36
C ASN A 55 12.18 29.51 4.08
N PHE A 56 12.26 28.20 3.85
CA PHE A 56 11.42 27.54 2.86
C PHE A 56 10.01 27.35 3.42
N ILE A 57 9.02 28.02 2.84
CA ILE A 57 7.61 27.79 3.15
C ILE A 57 7.02 26.99 1.99
N ALA A 58 6.67 25.73 2.26
CA ALA A 58 5.88 24.93 1.36
C ALA A 58 4.46 25.46 1.31
N THR A 59 4.21 26.46 0.48
CA THR A 59 2.85 26.87 0.12
C THR A 59 2.31 25.83 -0.85
N SER A 60 1.30 25.07 -0.40
CA SER A 60 0.44 24.19 -1.19
C SER A 60 1.19 23.17 -2.08
N TYR A 61 1.58 22.05 -1.48
CA TYR A 61 1.78 20.83 -2.26
C TYR A 61 0.41 20.32 -2.71
N ASP A 62 0.07 20.50 -3.98
CA ASP A 62 -1.13 19.94 -4.60
C ASP A 62 -1.01 18.42 -4.64
N SER A 63 -1.35 17.78 -3.52
CA SER A 63 -1.59 16.34 -3.47
C SER A 63 -2.92 16.11 -4.16
N LEU A 64 -2.89 15.69 -5.43
CA LEU A 64 -4.10 15.37 -6.17
C LEU A 64 -4.72 14.12 -5.55
N HIS A 65 -5.87 14.30 -4.90
CA HIS A 65 -6.74 13.23 -4.41
C HIS A 65 -7.87 13.04 -5.41
N THR A 66 -8.00 11.83 -5.96
CA THR A 66 -9.18 11.46 -6.76
C THR A 66 -10.05 10.50 -5.96
N GLN A 67 -11.26 10.95 -5.62
CA GLN A 67 -12.25 10.18 -4.87
C GLN A 67 -13.32 9.59 -5.80
N ASN A 68 -13.74 8.37 -5.47
CA ASN A 68 -14.90 7.61 -5.96
C ASN A 68 -14.92 7.23 -7.44
N GLU A 69 -15.05 5.92 -7.68
CA GLU A 69 -14.94 5.21 -8.96
C GLU A 69 -13.50 5.00 -9.46
N PHE A 70 -12.78 4.11 -8.77
CA PHE A 70 -11.41 3.67 -9.13
C PHE A 70 -11.18 3.49 -10.64
N LEU A 71 -12.10 2.81 -11.34
CA LEU A 71 -11.94 2.56 -12.77
C LEU A 71 -12.13 3.83 -13.62
N ALA A 72 -13.04 4.73 -13.24
CA ALA A 72 -13.20 6.01 -13.92
C ALA A 72 -11.98 6.91 -13.69
N THR A 73 -11.43 6.90 -12.47
CA THR A 73 -10.17 7.56 -12.15
C THR A 73 -9.05 7.04 -13.04
N LEU A 74 -8.86 5.72 -13.14
CA LEU A 74 -7.82 5.15 -14.01
C LEU A 74 -8.01 5.56 -15.48
N LYS A 75 -9.23 5.49 -16.00
CA LYS A 75 -9.52 5.87 -17.39
C LYS A 75 -9.25 7.34 -17.69
N THR A 76 -9.41 8.21 -16.71
CA THR A 76 -9.14 9.66 -16.85
C THR A 76 -7.72 10.05 -16.45
N LEU A 77 -6.96 9.13 -15.85
CA LEU A 77 -5.64 9.40 -15.28
C LEU A 77 -4.66 9.89 -16.33
N HIS A 78 -4.67 9.32 -17.54
CA HIS A 78 -3.81 9.78 -18.63
C HIS A 78 -3.99 11.28 -18.90
N PHE A 79 -5.23 11.75 -18.99
CA PHE A 79 -5.51 13.18 -19.22
C PHE A 79 -5.03 14.04 -18.05
N GLN A 80 -5.25 13.58 -16.81
CA GLN A 80 -4.77 14.29 -15.62
C GLN A 80 -3.24 14.37 -15.60
N LEU A 81 -2.54 13.26 -15.85
CA LEU A 81 -1.10 13.18 -15.90
C LEU A 81 -0.50 14.09 -17.00
N GLN A 82 -1.15 14.14 -18.16
CA GLN A 82 -0.75 15.01 -19.26
C GLN A 82 -0.92 16.49 -18.89
N LYS A 83 -2.05 16.85 -18.28
CA LYS A 83 -2.31 18.21 -17.79
C LYS A 83 -1.25 18.65 -16.77
N GLU A 84 -0.93 17.80 -15.79
CA GLU A 84 0.09 18.12 -14.78
C GLU A 84 1.48 18.25 -15.40
N LYS A 85 1.81 17.41 -16.39
CA LYS A 85 3.06 17.50 -17.14
C LYS A 85 3.19 18.83 -17.90
N GLU A 86 2.09 19.32 -18.48
CA GLU A 86 2.06 20.61 -19.19
C GLU A 86 2.14 21.80 -18.21
N ALA A 87 1.48 21.71 -17.05
CA ALA A 87 1.48 22.76 -16.04
C ALA A 87 2.83 22.94 -15.34
N HIS A 88 3.48 21.83 -14.97
CA HIS A 88 4.70 21.83 -14.15
C HIS A 88 5.97 21.51 -14.94
N GLY A 89 5.87 21.27 -16.26
CA GLY A 89 6.99 20.88 -17.13
C GLY A 89 7.58 19.50 -16.81
N SER A 90 7.04 18.77 -15.83
CA SER A 90 7.52 17.48 -15.38
C SER A 90 6.35 16.52 -15.12
N GLY A 91 6.52 15.27 -15.53
CA GLY A 91 5.51 14.23 -15.30
C GLY A 91 5.49 13.76 -13.85
N VAL A 92 4.37 13.17 -13.45
CA VAL A 92 4.25 12.47 -12.17
C VAL A 92 5.24 11.31 -12.09
N TYR A 93 6.00 11.28 -11.00
CA TYR A 93 7.06 10.30 -10.78
C TYR A 93 6.59 9.10 -9.97
N LEU A 94 5.64 9.32 -9.05
CA LEU A 94 5.12 8.32 -8.14
C LEU A 94 3.59 8.37 -8.12
N LEU A 95 2.95 7.24 -8.41
CA LEU A 95 1.52 7.02 -8.21
C LEU A 95 1.32 6.12 -7.00
N MET A 96 0.63 6.60 -5.97
CA MET A 96 0.30 5.84 -4.77
C MET A 96 -1.18 5.46 -4.79
N ILE A 97 -1.49 4.17 -4.68
CA ILE A 97 -2.87 3.63 -4.64
C ILE A 97 -3.10 2.96 -3.29
N ASP A 98 -3.99 3.50 -2.48
CA ASP A 98 -4.27 3.05 -1.10
C ASP A 98 -5.76 2.84 -0.86
N SER A 99 -6.31 1.65 -0.58
CA SER A 99 -5.71 0.32 -0.69
C SER A 99 -6.39 -0.48 -1.80
N ILE A 100 -5.61 -1.22 -2.59
CA ILE A 100 -6.16 -2.07 -3.66
C ILE A 100 -7.01 -3.25 -3.13
N GLY A 101 -6.96 -3.49 -1.81
CA GLY A 101 -7.79 -4.47 -1.12
C GLY A 101 -9.23 -3.99 -0.87
N ALA A 102 -9.48 -2.68 -0.87
CA ALA A 102 -10.79 -2.09 -0.62
C ALA A 102 -11.69 -2.08 -1.88
N SER A 103 -11.60 -3.13 -2.70
CA SER A 103 -12.40 -3.27 -3.92
C SER A 103 -13.85 -2.88 -3.66
N PRO A 104 -14.49 -2.05 -4.51
CA PRO A 104 -15.85 -1.58 -4.29
C PRO A 104 -16.79 -2.77 -4.10
N SER A 105 -17.21 -2.98 -2.86
CA SER A 105 -18.13 -4.04 -2.49
C SER A 105 -19.51 -3.70 -3.02
N ILE A 106 -19.90 -4.33 -4.12
CA ILE A 106 -21.29 -4.34 -4.59
C ILE A 106 -22.15 -5.02 -3.50
N PRO A 107 -23.34 -4.48 -3.15
CA PRO A 107 -24.13 -4.88 -1.99
C PRO A 107 -24.35 -6.41 -1.80
N PRO A 108 -24.47 -6.88 -0.55
CA PRO A 108 -24.48 -8.31 -0.21
C PRO A 108 -25.77 -8.98 -0.71
N GLY A 109 -25.68 -10.13 -1.41
CA GLY A 109 -26.87 -10.91 -1.78
C GLY A 109 -26.85 -11.88 -2.97
N SER A 110 -25.72 -12.37 -3.53
CA SER A 110 -25.77 -13.30 -4.68
C SER A 110 -24.44 -14.02 -4.94
N ASN A 111 -24.41 -15.36 -4.89
CA ASN A 111 -23.18 -16.16 -5.01
C ASN A 111 -22.78 -16.48 -6.47
N ASN A 112 -21.50 -16.78 -6.66
CA ASN A 112 -20.77 -17.27 -7.86
C ASN A 112 -20.67 -16.35 -9.09
N ARG A 113 -21.65 -15.49 -9.38
CA ARG A 113 -21.53 -14.52 -10.50
C ARG A 113 -20.58 -13.35 -10.17
N ARG A 114 -20.27 -13.15 -8.88
CA ARG A 114 -19.52 -12.00 -8.34
C ARG A 114 -18.00 -12.14 -8.32
N SER A 115 -17.47 -13.37 -8.22
CA SER A 115 -16.03 -13.60 -8.31
C SER A 115 -15.51 -13.24 -9.70
N LEU A 116 -16.29 -13.57 -10.74
CA LEU A 116 -16.01 -13.19 -12.14
C LEU A 116 -16.03 -11.67 -12.33
N SER A 117 -16.99 -10.96 -11.71
CA SER A 117 -17.03 -9.49 -11.81
C SER A 117 -15.84 -8.83 -11.09
N LEU A 118 -15.46 -9.29 -9.89
CA LEU A 118 -14.30 -8.74 -9.18
C LEU A 118 -12.97 -9.05 -9.88
N GLN A 119 -12.84 -10.25 -10.45
CA GLN A 119 -11.71 -10.62 -11.29
C GLN A 119 -11.65 -9.69 -12.51
N SER A 120 -12.78 -9.47 -13.20
CA SER A 120 -12.83 -8.56 -14.35
C SER A 120 -12.48 -7.11 -13.99
N VAL A 121 -12.90 -6.61 -12.82
CA VAL A 121 -12.53 -5.26 -12.37
C VAL A 121 -11.03 -5.16 -12.09
N SER A 122 -10.44 -6.20 -11.47
CA SER A 122 -9.00 -6.27 -11.23
C SER A 122 -8.22 -6.35 -12.54
N ASP A 123 -8.70 -7.14 -13.50
CA ASP A 123 -8.07 -7.30 -14.82
C ASP A 123 -8.08 -5.96 -15.58
N ILE A 124 -9.22 -5.29 -15.63
CA ILE A 124 -9.34 -3.98 -16.29
C ILE A 124 -8.46 -2.95 -15.58
N ALA A 125 -8.46 -2.92 -14.24
CA ALA A 125 -7.64 -1.96 -13.49
C ALA A 125 -6.14 -2.13 -13.79
N VAL A 126 -5.63 -3.37 -13.74
CA VAL A 126 -4.22 -3.64 -14.06
C VAL A 126 -3.92 -3.30 -15.51
N GLN A 127 -4.80 -3.62 -16.47
CA GLN A 127 -4.61 -3.26 -17.87
C GLN A 127 -4.56 -1.75 -18.08
N GLU A 128 -5.44 -0.98 -17.44
CA GLU A 128 -5.41 0.48 -17.52
C GLU A 128 -4.13 1.05 -16.91
N ILE A 129 -3.69 0.55 -15.75
CA ILE A 129 -2.41 0.96 -15.14
C ILE A 129 -1.24 0.64 -16.08
N GLN A 130 -1.22 -0.54 -16.71
CA GLN A 130 -0.18 -0.89 -17.69
C GLN A 130 -0.17 0.07 -18.87
N LYS A 131 -1.33 0.41 -19.44
CA LYS A 131 -1.42 1.40 -20.54
C LYS A 131 -0.87 2.76 -20.13
N ILE A 132 -1.22 3.22 -18.92
CA ILE A 132 -0.72 4.48 -18.37
C ILE A 132 0.81 4.44 -18.25
N LEU A 133 1.38 3.35 -17.75
CA LEU A 133 2.82 3.19 -17.56
C LEU A 133 3.63 3.15 -18.85
N VAL A 134 3.02 2.75 -19.98
CA VAL A 134 3.67 2.82 -21.30
C VAL A 134 3.90 4.27 -21.74
N VAL A 135 2.99 5.18 -21.39
CA VAL A 135 3.05 6.60 -21.79
C VAL A 135 3.75 7.47 -20.73
N HIS A 136 3.55 7.13 -19.47
CA HIS A 136 4.05 7.88 -18.33
C HIS A 136 4.97 6.99 -17.47
N PRO A 137 6.30 7.09 -17.64
CA PRO A 137 7.24 6.29 -16.85
C PRO A 137 7.22 6.77 -15.40
N MET A 138 6.51 6.04 -14.54
CA MET A 138 6.36 6.34 -13.12
C MET A 138 6.45 5.07 -12.28
N LEU A 139 6.77 5.24 -11.00
CA LEU A 139 6.70 4.18 -10.01
C LEU A 139 5.25 4.09 -9.49
N VAL A 140 4.69 2.88 -9.43
CA VAL A 140 3.38 2.64 -8.80
C VAL A 140 3.60 1.95 -7.47
N LEU A 141 3.20 2.59 -6.38
CA LEU A 141 3.14 1.99 -5.05
C LEU A 141 1.69 1.66 -4.74
N THR A 142 1.43 0.43 -4.31
CA THR A 142 0.09 0.04 -3.86
C THR A 142 0.16 -0.51 -2.45
N THR A 143 -0.86 -0.23 -1.65
CA THR A 143 -1.00 -0.80 -0.31
C THR A 143 -2.13 -1.82 -0.31
N LYS A 144 -2.01 -2.77 0.62
CA LYS A 144 -3.06 -3.74 0.90
C LYS A 144 -2.99 -4.10 2.37
N ALA A 145 -4.14 -4.09 3.04
CA ALA A 145 -4.24 -4.58 4.40
C ALA A 145 -4.22 -6.11 4.43
N ALA A 146 -3.46 -6.65 5.38
CA ALA A 146 -3.49 -8.06 5.71
C ALA A 146 -4.78 -8.39 6.47
N SER A 147 -5.74 -9.07 5.84
CA SER A 147 -6.88 -9.61 6.58
C SER A 147 -6.46 -10.91 7.28
N LEU A 148 -6.46 -10.88 8.60
CA LEU A 148 -6.29 -12.08 9.43
C LEU A 148 -7.48 -13.01 9.16
N GLN A 149 -7.21 -14.23 8.67
CA GLN A 149 -8.24 -15.24 8.55
C GLN A 149 -8.58 -15.76 9.94
N ASP A 150 -9.60 -15.15 10.54
CA ASP A 150 -10.06 -15.49 11.88
C ASP A 150 -10.68 -16.89 11.87
N LYS A 151 -10.01 -17.85 12.52
CA LYS A 151 -10.52 -19.23 12.71
C LYS A 151 -11.57 -19.32 13.83
N PHE A 152 -12.28 -18.25 14.15
CA PHE A 152 -13.31 -18.27 15.21
C PHE A 152 -14.76 -18.44 14.73
N THR A 153 -15.02 -18.62 13.42
CA THR A 153 -16.33 -19.06 12.91
C THR A 153 -16.28 -20.51 12.40
N SER A 154 -15.99 -21.45 13.30
CA SER A 154 -16.40 -22.85 13.13
C SER A 154 -17.18 -23.28 14.36
N ARG A 155 -18.35 -22.67 14.54
CA ARG A 155 -19.40 -23.19 15.42
C ARG A 155 -20.79 -22.79 14.94
N GLU A 156 -21.07 -22.97 13.65
CA GLU A 156 -22.44 -23.14 13.19
C GLU A 156 -22.56 -24.35 12.26
N VAL A 157 -23.12 -25.41 12.86
CA VAL A 157 -24.08 -26.35 12.27
C VAL A 157 -23.80 -26.86 10.86
N ILE A 158 -23.21 -28.06 10.76
CA ILE A 158 -23.68 -29.07 9.78
C ILE A 158 -23.81 -30.41 10.51
N ARG A 159 -25.05 -30.76 10.84
CA ARG A 159 -25.51 -32.12 11.07
C ARG A 159 -25.47 -32.87 9.73
N SER A 160 -25.06 -34.15 9.79
CA SER A 160 -25.26 -35.21 8.77
C SER A 160 -24.29 -35.12 7.57
N THR A 161 -23.67 -36.17 7.03
CA THR A 161 -23.97 -37.62 7.01
C THR A 161 -22.73 -38.36 6.43
N GLY A 162 -22.41 -39.58 6.89
CA GLY A 162 -21.68 -40.59 6.08
C GLY A 162 -20.20 -40.86 6.36
N GLN A 163 -19.91 -41.63 7.42
CA GLN A 163 -18.97 -42.78 7.50
C GLN A 163 -17.75 -42.86 6.53
N LEU A 164 -16.52 -42.90 7.08
CA LEU A 164 -15.67 -44.10 7.22
C LEU A 164 -14.28 -43.76 7.80
N SER A 165 -13.79 -44.67 8.64
CA SER A 165 -12.59 -44.68 9.47
C SER A 165 -11.26 -44.86 8.73
N ILE A 166 -10.15 -44.39 9.32
CA ILE A 166 -8.94 -45.18 9.68
C ILE A 166 -8.02 -44.30 10.56
N GLU A 167 -7.65 -44.84 11.72
CA GLU A 167 -6.59 -44.33 12.60
C GLU A 167 -5.20 -44.41 11.93
N SER A 168 -4.38 -43.38 12.10
CA SER A 168 -2.96 -43.61 12.40
C SER A 168 -2.33 -42.38 13.06
N ASN A 169 -1.73 -42.64 14.23
CA ASN A 169 -0.86 -41.75 14.99
C ASN A 169 0.39 -41.38 14.19
N LEU A 170 0.73 -40.09 14.08
CA LEU A 170 2.12 -39.65 13.91
C LEU A 170 2.34 -38.19 14.35
N ASP A 171 3.05 -38.06 15.47
CA ASP A 171 4.00 -37.01 15.88
C ASP A 171 3.71 -35.52 15.61
N SER A 172 3.20 -34.88 16.67
CA SER A 172 2.85 -33.47 16.80
C SER A 172 4.03 -32.47 16.93
N ARG A 173 5.22 -32.77 16.41
CA ARG A 173 6.42 -31.94 16.70
C ARG A 173 7.03 -31.18 15.52
N THR A 174 6.57 -31.38 14.28
CA THR A 174 7.19 -30.75 13.10
C THR A 174 6.32 -29.67 12.42
N ILE A 175 5.06 -29.46 12.86
CA ILE A 175 4.08 -28.55 12.20
C ILE A 175 3.95 -27.18 12.91
N ARG A 176 4.99 -26.69 13.59
CA ARG A 176 4.96 -25.34 14.22
C ARG A 176 5.69 -24.26 13.42
N SER A 177 6.47 -24.64 12.41
CA SER A 177 7.18 -23.70 11.53
C SER A 177 6.38 -23.37 10.26
N SER A 178 5.59 -24.32 9.74
CA SER A 178 4.78 -24.14 8.53
C SER A 178 3.42 -23.48 8.76
N THR A 179 2.93 -23.49 10.01
CA THR A 179 1.62 -22.94 10.36
C THR A 179 1.56 -21.41 10.30
N ASN A 180 2.66 -20.71 10.61
CA ASN A 180 2.68 -19.25 10.54
C ASN A 180 2.63 -18.71 9.10
N ALA A 181 3.22 -19.42 8.13
CA ALA A 181 3.14 -19.04 6.71
C ALA A 181 1.74 -19.29 6.11
N GLN A 182 0.95 -20.18 6.70
CA GLN A 182 -0.42 -20.50 6.25
C GLN A 182 -1.50 -19.63 6.88
N LEU A 183 -1.20 -18.88 7.96
CA LEU A 183 -2.17 -18.02 8.65
C LEU A 183 -2.38 -16.64 7.98
N TYR A 184 -1.51 -16.25 7.04
CA TYR A 184 -1.56 -14.99 6.31
C TYR A 184 -1.83 -15.18 4.80
N ARG A 185 -2.69 -16.14 4.42
CA ARG A 185 -3.07 -16.28 3.00
C ARG A 185 -4.11 -15.22 2.63
N GLU A 186 -3.64 -14.00 2.46
CA GLU A 186 -4.39 -12.93 1.84
C GLU A 186 -4.65 -13.28 0.37
N TYR A 187 -5.93 -13.34 -0.02
CA TYR A 187 -6.30 -13.52 -1.42
C TYR A 187 -5.91 -12.27 -2.23
N MET A 188 -4.93 -12.39 -3.13
CA MET A 188 -4.62 -11.40 -4.16
C MET A 188 -5.09 -11.97 -5.52
N PRO A 189 -5.87 -11.25 -6.33
CA PRO A 189 -6.20 -11.72 -7.69
C PRO A 189 -4.91 -12.02 -8.48
N SER A 190 -4.91 -13.07 -9.30
CA SER A 190 -3.72 -13.53 -10.03
C SER A 190 -3.12 -12.44 -10.91
N VAL A 191 -3.95 -11.61 -11.53
CA VAL A 191 -3.53 -10.48 -12.37
C VAL A 191 -2.66 -9.47 -11.63
N TRP A 192 -3.01 -9.17 -10.37
CA TRP A 192 -2.19 -8.32 -9.50
C TRP A 192 -0.89 -9.03 -9.11
N GLN A 193 -0.94 -10.33 -8.82
CA GLN A 193 0.27 -11.10 -8.51
C GLN A 193 1.28 -11.10 -9.67
N SER A 194 0.80 -11.25 -10.91
CA SER A 194 1.66 -11.20 -12.09
C SER A 194 2.17 -9.79 -12.43
N PHE A 195 1.44 -8.76 -12.01
CA PHE A 195 1.80 -7.37 -12.26
C PHE A 195 2.84 -6.82 -11.27
N VAL A 196 2.78 -7.28 -10.01
CA VAL A 196 3.67 -6.82 -8.94
C VAL A 196 5.10 -7.28 -9.20
N SER A 197 6.02 -6.33 -9.30
CA SER A 197 7.47 -6.60 -9.42
C SER A 197 8.17 -6.71 -8.08
N HIS A 198 7.71 -5.95 -7.07
CA HIS A 198 8.28 -5.93 -5.73
C HIS A 198 7.18 -5.99 -4.67
N ARG A 199 7.38 -6.80 -3.64
CA ARG A 199 6.42 -7.00 -2.54
C ARG A 199 7.15 -6.95 -1.21
N ILE A 200 6.71 -6.05 -0.35
CA ILE A 200 7.24 -5.89 1.00
C ILE A 200 6.11 -6.19 1.98
N LEU A 201 6.36 -7.08 2.94
CA LEU A 201 5.45 -7.36 4.05
C LEU A 201 5.85 -6.46 5.23
N VAL A 202 4.89 -5.73 5.77
CA VAL A 202 5.06 -4.95 7.01
C VAL A 202 4.18 -5.54 8.08
N ARG A 203 4.76 -5.88 9.24
CA ARG A 203 4.03 -6.48 10.37
C ARG A 203 4.58 -6.01 11.71
N PRO A 204 3.76 -5.93 12.77
CA PRO A 204 4.28 -5.68 14.11
C PRO A 204 5.24 -6.81 14.55
N ASP A 205 6.25 -6.45 15.34
CA ASP A 205 7.11 -7.39 16.05
C ASP A 205 6.38 -7.85 17.32
N ASP A 206 5.92 -9.10 17.36
CA ASP A 206 5.17 -9.68 18.49
C ASP A 206 6.01 -9.92 19.76
N SER A 207 7.20 -9.31 19.86
CA SER A 207 8.05 -9.41 21.03
C SER A 207 7.39 -8.71 22.23
N LYS A 208 6.99 -9.52 23.23
CA LYS A 208 6.09 -9.14 24.34
C LYS A 208 6.62 -8.10 25.34
N TYR A 209 7.75 -7.44 25.08
CA TYR A 209 8.48 -6.67 26.11
C TYR A 209 8.92 -5.26 25.68
N GLN A 210 8.32 -4.66 24.65
CA GLN A 210 8.74 -3.34 24.17
C GLN A 210 7.70 -2.26 24.50
N LYS A 211 8.20 -1.11 25.02
CA LYS A 211 7.38 0.07 25.35
C LYS A 211 6.82 0.80 24.12
N GLN A 212 7.38 0.54 22.94
CA GLN A 212 6.96 1.13 21.67
C GLN A 212 6.73 0.01 20.65
N PRO A 213 5.72 0.16 19.77
CA PRO A 213 5.48 -0.82 18.71
C PRO A 213 6.67 -0.79 17.73
N ILE A 214 7.38 -1.92 17.63
CA ILE A 214 8.37 -2.15 16.58
C ILE A 214 7.66 -2.84 15.42
N TYR A 215 7.98 -2.41 14.21
CA TYR A 215 7.53 -3.01 12.97
C TYR A 215 8.69 -3.68 12.26
N LEU A 216 8.38 -4.77 11.57
CA LEU A 216 9.27 -5.54 10.72
C LEU A 216 8.84 -5.33 9.28
N SER A 217 9.78 -4.98 8.41
CA SER A 217 9.60 -5.03 6.95
C SER A 217 10.45 -6.12 6.34
N GLU A 218 9.83 -6.99 5.52
CA GLU A 218 10.47 -8.12 4.86
C GLU A 218 10.20 -8.09 3.35
N TRP A 219 11.25 -8.31 2.55
CA TRP A 219 11.13 -8.40 1.09
C TRP A 219 10.62 -9.80 0.69
N LEU A 220 9.37 -9.87 0.25
CA LEU A 220 8.77 -11.10 -0.30
C LEU A 220 9.07 -11.27 -1.79
N LEU A 221 9.17 -10.17 -2.54
CA LEU A 221 9.50 -10.17 -3.96
C LEU A 221 10.39 -8.96 -4.30
N PRO A 222 11.52 -9.15 -4.99
CA PRO A 222 12.26 -10.41 -5.05
C PRO A 222 12.55 -10.90 -3.62
N SER A 223 12.72 -12.21 -3.43
CA SER A 223 13.07 -12.75 -2.10
C SER A 223 14.51 -12.37 -1.77
N LEU A 224 14.65 -11.21 -1.15
CA LEU A 224 15.90 -10.74 -0.58
C LEU A 224 15.83 -11.15 0.89
N LYS A 225 16.87 -11.84 1.41
CA LYS A 225 16.98 -12.17 2.84
C LYS A 225 17.29 -10.92 3.69
N LEU A 226 16.56 -9.84 3.41
CA LEU A 226 16.66 -8.52 4.00
C LEU A 226 15.39 -8.28 4.80
N SER A 227 15.57 -8.05 6.08
CA SER A 227 14.51 -7.66 7.00
C SER A 227 14.98 -6.47 7.82
N ASP A 228 14.21 -5.40 7.81
CA ASP A 228 14.50 -4.21 8.60
C ASP A 228 13.53 -4.10 9.76
N LYS A 229 14.02 -3.55 10.88
CA LYS A 229 13.20 -3.21 12.04
C LYS A 229 13.13 -1.70 12.17
N PHE A 230 11.94 -1.17 12.37
CA PHE A 230 11.74 0.27 12.56
C PHE A 230 10.64 0.55 13.58
N THR A 231 10.72 1.72 14.22
CA THR A 231 9.63 2.26 15.04
C THR A 231 8.92 3.35 14.26
N ILE A 232 7.60 3.44 14.45
CA ILE A 232 6.85 4.61 13.99
C ILE A 232 6.86 5.60 15.15
N ASN A 233 7.79 6.54 15.08
CA ASN A 233 7.80 7.65 16.03
C ASN A 233 6.74 8.65 15.57
N ASP A 234 5.54 8.56 16.12
CA ASP A 234 4.69 9.72 16.23
C ASP A 234 5.39 10.68 17.19
N VAL A 235 6.35 11.45 16.69
CA VAL A 235 6.78 12.66 17.40
C VAL A 235 5.63 13.66 17.27
N CYS A 236 4.60 13.39 18.05
CA CYS A 236 3.64 14.34 18.57
C CYS A 236 4.24 14.87 19.87
N ALA A 237 5.24 15.74 19.73
CA ALA A 237 5.66 16.62 20.81
C ALA A 237 5.66 18.02 20.21
N ILE A 238 4.64 18.79 20.61
CA ILE A 238 4.70 20.26 20.64
C ILE A 238 5.48 20.59 21.92
#